data_AF-A0A9D1QBW4-F1
#
_entry.id   AF-A0A9D1QBW4-F1
#
_cell.length_a   1.000
_cell.length_b   1.000
_cell.length_c   1.000
_cell.angle_alpha   90.00
_cell.angle_beta   90.00
_cell.angle_gamma   90.00
#
_symmetry.space_group_name_H-M   'P 1'
#
loop_
_entity.id
_entity.type
_entity.pdbx_description
1 polymer ?
#
loop_
_entity_poly.entity_id
_entity_poly.type
_entity_poly.pdbx_seq_one_letter_code
_entity_poly.pdbx_strand_id
1 'polypeptide(L)'
;MDESNALLIKIYGADGNLVYGNDDMGSMKKEFSSDMLNGYNTIAYTVKHPMILIYNGIAAPYDWFTNNQIYQNNLLWADNLPGKGAYDPCPRDWRIATMDMWNDFSTTTSNYYIQGIQTATDEKHSTNGLLYNNLAWYPASGYFYNGTGTLCRVGSYGVYWSSKTQDIYARYLDFNDDGVRLSQVYRRAGGFSVRCVQE
;
A
#
# COMPACT_ATOMS: atom_id res chain seq x y z
N MET A 1 9.23 8.50 3.42
CA MET A 1 9.87 7.19 3.16
C MET A 1 11.00 7.40 2.18
N ASP A 2 12.21 6.98 2.56
CA ASP A 2 13.46 7.11 1.80
C ASP A 2 13.85 5.74 1.23
N GLU A 3 14.25 5.73 -0.04
CA GLU A 3 14.71 4.56 -0.79
C GLU A 3 16.12 4.12 -0.34
N SER A 4 16.90 5.02 0.29
CA SER A 4 18.29 4.78 0.71
C SER A 4 18.48 3.68 1.77
N ASN A 5 17.39 3.23 2.42
CA ASN A 5 17.36 2.13 3.39
C ASN A 5 16.43 0.98 2.98
N ALA A 6 16.07 0.88 1.68
CA ALA A 6 15.28 -0.23 1.19
C ALA A 6 16.17 -1.49 1.05
N LEU A 7 16.10 -2.38 2.05
CA LEU A 7 16.51 -3.77 1.86
C LEU A 7 15.56 -4.39 0.83
N LEU A 8 16.07 -4.59 -0.39
CA LEU A 8 15.41 -5.37 -1.43
C LEU A 8 15.40 -6.83 -0.99
N ILE A 9 14.20 -7.40 -0.85
CA ILE A 9 14.00 -8.72 -0.28
C ILE A 9 13.44 -9.64 -1.36
N LYS A 10 14.13 -10.76 -1.56
CA LYS A 10 13.72 -11.83 -2.47
C LYS A 10 12.50 -12.57 -1.89
N ILE A 11 11.47 -12.75 -2.70
CA ILE A 11 10.28 -13.53 -2.34
C ILE A 11 10.41 -14.92 -2.93
N TYR A 12 10.25 -15.93 -2.08
CA TYR A 12 10.27 -17.34 -2.47
C TYR A 12 8.87 -17.94 -2.38
N GLY A 13 8.57 -18.87 -3.28
CA GLY A 13 7.34 -19.63 -3.31
C GLY A 13 7.32 -20.70 -2.22
N ALA A 14 6.17 -21.35 -2.05
CA ALA A 14 6.03 -22.47 -1.10
C ALA A 14 6.94 -23.66 -1.46
N ASP A 15 7.41 -23.73 -2.70
CA ASP A 15 8.38 -24.69 -3.23
C ASP A 15 9.84 -24.29 -3.01
N GLY A 16 10.09 -23.12 -2.39
CA GLY A 16 11.43 -22.58 -2.17
C GLY A 16 12.06 -21.95 -3.41
N ASN A 17 11.35 -21.87 -4.53
CA ASN A 17 11.84 -21.22 -5.74
C ASN A 17 11.69 -19.70 -5.63
N LEU A 18 12.61 -18.94 -6.22
CA LEU A 18 12.51 -17.48 -6.28
C LEU A 18 11.30 -17.09 -7.15
N VAL A 19 10.33 -16.42 -6.56
CA VAL A 19 9.14 -15.91 -7.25
C VAL A 19 9.34 -14.45 -7.67
N TYR A 20 9.97 -13.64 -6.82
CA TYR A 20 10.33 -12.25 -7.15
C TYR A 20 11.74 -11.93 -6.62
N GLY A 21 12.68 -11.67 -7.52
CA GLY A 21 14.00 -11.12 -7.22
C GLY A 21 14.04 -9.60 -7.22
N ASN A 22 15.24 -9.04 -6.97
CA ASN A 22 15.48 -7.62 -6.69
C ASN A 22 15.02 -6.64 -7.78
N ASP A 23 14.67 -7.10 -8.99
CA ASP A 23 14.16 -6.29 -10.10
C ASP A 23 13.11 -7.02 -10.98
N ASP A 24 12.61 -8.19 -10.56
CA ASP A 24 11.80 -9.09 -11.44
C ASP A 24 10.37 -8.60 -11.71
N MET A 25 10.03 -7.41 -11.20
CA MET A 25 8.83 -6.70 -11.63
C MET A 25 8.97 -5.97 -12.96
N GLY A 26 10.13 -6.02 -13.63
CA GLY A 26 10.41 -5.22 -14.83
C GLY A 26 9.26 -5.21 -15.87
N SER A 27 8.68 -6.36 -16.20
CA SER A 27 7.54 -6.45 -17.13
C SER A 27 6.17 -6.18 -16.51
N MET A 28 6.09 -6.12 -15.18
CA MET A 28 4.86 -5.90 -14.37
C MET A 28 4.79 -4.49 -13.77
N LYS A 29 5.68 -3.58 -14.18
CA LYS A 29 5.62 -2.17 -13.83
C LYS A 29 5.83 -1.29 -15.06
N LYS A 30 5.23 -0.10 -15.06
CA LYS A 30 5.49 0.93 -16.08
C LYS A 30 5.48 2.30 -15.43
N GLU A 31 6.49 3.10 -15.75
CA GLU A 31 6.50 4.51 -15.37
C GLU A 31 5.32 5.20 -16.03
N PHE A 32 4.62 6.02 -15.27
CA PHE A 32 3.55 6.85 -15.81
C PHE A 32 4.09 7.69 -16.98
N SER A 33 3.40 7.62 -18.11
CA SER A 33 3.75 8.37 -19.31
C SER A 33 2.49 8.85 -20.03
N SER A 34 2.61 9.94 -20.80
CA SER A 34 1.47 10.61 -21.42
C SER A 34 0.72 9.75 -22.46
N ASP A 35 1.36 8.71 -23.01
CA ASP A 35 0.74 7.71 -23.87
C ASP A 35 -0.35 6.87 -23.17
N MET A 36 -0.35 6.83 -21.84
CA MET A 36 -1.38 6.15 -21.05
C MET A 36 -2.67 6.97 -20.90
N LEU A 37 -2.60 8.28 -21.15
CA LEU A 37 -3.72 9.18 -20.94
C LEU A 37 -4.73 9.07 -22.09
N ASN A 38 -6.00 8.92 -21.72
CA ASN A 38 -7.13 9.16 -22.61
C ASN A 38 -7.90 10.38 -22.09
N GLY A 39 -7.70 11.52 -22.75
CA GLY A 39 -8.11 12.81 -22.22
C GLY A 39 -7.23 13.21 -21.02
N TYR A 40 -7.77 13.07 -19.81
CA TYR A 40 -7.14 13.57 -18.58
C TYR A 40 -6.74 12.48 -17.58
N ASN A 41 -7.04 11.20 -17.87
CA ASN A 41 -6.75 10.11 -16.94
C ASN A 41 -6.31 8.80 -17.62
N THR A 42 -5.84 7.87 -16.80
CA THR A 42 -5.30 6.56 -17.21
C THR A 42 -6.29 5.40 -17.11
N ILE A 43 -7.59 5.63 -16.83
CA ILE A 43 -8.58 4.54 -16.65
C ILE A 43 -8.60 3.58 -17.84
N ALA A 44 -8.63 4.13 -19.06
CA ALA A 44 -8.67 3.31 -20.27
C ALA A 44 -7.43 2.41 -20.43
N TYR A 45 -6.28 2.85 -19.90
CA TYR A 45 -5.05 2.09 -19.87
C TYR A 45 -5.09 1.01 -18.78
N THR A 46 -5.44 1.36 -17.54
CA THR A 46 -5.46 0.40 -16.41
C THR A 46 -6.44 -0.75 -16.63
N VAL A 47 -7.59 -0.51 -17.26
CA VAL A 47 -8.55 -1.56 -17.63
C VAL A 47 -7.95 -2.58 -18.61
N LYS A 48 -7.08 -2.13 -19.53
CA LYS A 48 -6.41 -3.03 -20.50
C LYS A 48 -5.17 -3.71 -19.92
N HIS A 49 -4.66 -3.21 -18.80
CA HIS A 49 -3.40 -3.64 -18.19
C HIS A 49 -3.54 -3.90 -16.68
N PRO A 50 -4.45 -4.79 -16.25
CA PRO A 50 -4.78 -4.98 -14.83
C PRO A 50 -3.61 -5.51 -13.99
N MET A 51 -2.59 -6.08 -14.62
CA MET A 51 -1.40 -6.65 -13.97
C MET A 51 -0.18 -5.72 -13.98
N ILE A 52 -0.30 -4.52 -14.54
CA ILE A 52 0.80 -3.55 -14.60
C ILE A 52 0.66 -2.55 -13.45
N LEU A 53 1.67 -2.52 -12.59
CA LEU A 53 1.85 -1.45 -11.62
C LEU A 53 2.26 -0.17 -12.34
N ILE A 54 1.43 0.87 -12.24
CA ILE A 54 1.79 2.22 -12.72
C ILE A 54 2.41 2.99 -11.56
N TYR A 55 3.65 3.47 -11.73
CA TYR A 55 4.34 4.28 -10.74
C TYR A 55 4.59 5.70 -11.26
N ASN A 56 4.59 6.69 -10.36
CA ASN A 56 4.82 8.10 -10.69
C ASN A 56 5.37 8.84 -9.46
N GLY A 57 6.60 9.36 -9.54
CA GLY A 57 7.20 10.04 -8.40
C GLY A 57 8.04 11.26 -8.69
N ILE A 58 8.21 11.63 -9.96
CA ILE A 58 9.20 12.64 -10.35
C ILE A 58 8.62 14.06 -10.30
N ALA A 59 7.29 14.24 -10.33
CA ALA A 59 6.65 15.54 -10.12
C ALA A 59 5.19 15.45 -9.63
N ALA A 60 4.66 16.58 -9.14
CA ALA A 60 3.23 16.74 -8.90
C ALA A 60 2.44 16.34 -10.16
N PRO A 61 1.29 15.65 -10.02
CA PRO A 61 0.48 15.54 -8.81
C PRO A 61 0.75 14.29 -7.95
N TYR A 62 1.85 13.57 -8.17
CA TYR A 62 2.19 12.33 -7.45
C TYR A 62 1.09 11.26 -7.48
N ASP A 63 0.47 11.09 -8.65
CA ASP A 63 -0.69 10.23 -8.88
C ASP A 63 -0.46 9.36 -10.13
N TRP A 64 -1.00 8.14 -10.11
CA TRP A 64 -1.03 7.27 -11.30
C TRP A 64 -2.26 7.54 -12.17
N PHE A 65 -3.28 8.23 -11.63
CA PHE A 65 -4.53 8.51 -12.32
C PHE A 65 -4.39 9.59 -13.40
N THR A 66 -3.65 10.65 -13.10
CA THR A 66 -3.54 11.85 -13.93
C THR A 66 -2.19 12.55 -13.75
N ASN A 67 -1.79 13.37 -14.71
CA ASN A 67 -0.60 14.22 -14.65
C ASN A 67 -0.90 15.67 -14.23
N ASN A 68 -2.14 16.00 -13.88
CA ASN A 68 -2.51 17.34 -13.46
C ASN A 68 -3.37 17.28 -12.19
N GLN A 69 -2.99 18.06 -11.18
CA GLN A 69 -3.67 18.13 -9.89
C GLN A 69 -5.15 18.51 -10.03
N ILE A 70 -5.52 19.33 -11.02
CA ILE A 70 -6.91 19.73 -11.29
C ILE A 70 -7.80 18.52 -11.62
N TYR A 71 -7.23 17.46 -12.19
CA TYR A 71 -7.95 16.24 -12.58
C TYR A 71 -7.79 15.10 -11.57
N GLN A 72 -7.13 15.31 -10.43
CA GLN A 72 -7.14 14.33 -9.36
C GLN A 72 -8.56 14.16 -8.82
N ASN A 73 -8.91 12.94 -8.45
CA ASN A 73 -10.27 12.63 -8.05
C ASN A 73 -10.32 11.88 -6.71
N ASN A 74 -10.69 12.62 -5.66
CA ASN A 74 -10.80 12.10 -4.29
C ASN A 74 -11.96 11.11 -4.14
N LEU A 75 -12.99 11.20 -4.99
CA LEU A 75 -14.12 10.27 -4.94
C LEU A 75 -13.70 8.83 -5.28
N LEU A 76 -12.60 8.64 -6.01
CA LEU A 76 -12.07 7.31 -6.32
C LEU A 76 -11.43 6.64 -5.09
N TRP A 77 -11.05 7.43 -4.08
CA TRP A 77 -10.55 6.94 -2.80
C TRP A 77 -11.67 6.68 -1.79
N ALA A 78 -12.93 6.96 -2.15
CA ALA A 78 -14.09 6.93 -1.25
C ALA A 78 -13.99 7.88 -0.04
N ASP A 79 -13.21 8.96 -0.16
CA ASP A 79 -13.03 9.92 0.93
C ASP A 79 -14.34 10.64 1.26
N ASN A 80 -14.74 10.61 2.53
CA ASN A 80 -16.00 11.13 3.06
C ASN A 80 -17.26 10.51 2.45
N LEU A 81 -17.17 9.32 1.85
CA LEU A 81 -18.35 8.56 1.45
C LEU A 81 -18.84 7.71 2.64
N PRO A 82 -20.17 7.55 2.81
CA PRO A 82 -20.73 6.70 3.86
C PRO A 82 -20.50 5.21 3.61
N GLY A 83 -20.02 4.82 2.42
CA GLY A 83 -19.79 3.44 2.02
C GLY A 83 -18.79 3.33 0.87
N LYS A 84 -18.89 2.23 0.12
CA LYS A 84 -18.01 1.85 -0.97
C LYS A 84 -17.94 2.87 -2.13
N GLY A 85 -16.72 3.12 -2.62
CA GLY A 85 -16.47 3.94 -3.82
C GLY A 85 -16.55 3.17 -5.15
N ALA A 86 -16.55 3.89 -6.27
CA ALA A 86 -16.74 3.31 -7.62
C ALA A 86 -15.64 2.30 -8.05
N TYR A 87 -14.42 2.44 -7.52
CA TYR A 87 -13.28 1.52 -7.79
C TYR A 87 -12.74 0.88 -6.52
N ASP A 88 -13.58 0.75 -5.49
CA ASP A 88 -13.22 0.03 -4.29
C ASP A 88 -13.10 -1.49 -4.61
N PRO A 89 -11.93 -2.10 -4.43
CA PRO A 89 -11.66 -3.48 -4.83
C PRO A 89 -12.28 -4.52 -3.89
N CYS A 90 -12.89 -4.09 -2.79
CA CYS A 90 -13.45 -5.03 -1.81
C CYS A 90 -14.71 -5.74 -2.35
N PRO A 91 -15.10 -6.89 -1.78
CA PRO A 91 -16.37 -7.54 -2.11
C PRO A 91 -17.60 -6.66 -1.80
N ARG A 92 -18.78 -7.12 -2.23
CA ARG A 92 -20.06 -6.55 -1.78
C ARG A 92 -20.14 -6.63 -0.25
N ASP A 93 -20.71 -5.59 0.37
CA ASP A 93 -20.86 -5.42 1.83
C ASP A 93 -19.53 -5.15 2.57
N TRP A 94 -18.47 -4.84 1.80
CA TRP A 94 -17.15 -4.48 2.29
C TRP A 94 -16.62 -3.26 1.55
N ARG A 95 -15.83 -2.45 2.25
CA ARG A 95 -15.16 -1.26 1.72
C ARG A 95 -13.69 -1.20 2.15
N ILE A 96 -12.90 -0.32 1.54
CA ILE A 96 -11.56 0.01 2.04
C ILE A 96 -11.67 0.62 3.44
N ALA A 97 -10.79 0.19 4.34
CA ALA A 97 -10.68 0.74 5.70
C ALA A 97 -10.56 2.27 5.70
N THR A 98 -11.34 2.94 6.55
CA THR A 98 -11.15 4.37 6.82
C THR A 98 -10.04 4.55 7.83
N MET A 99 -9.43 5.74 7.87
CA MET A 99 -8.37 6.04 8.83
C MET A 99 -8.83 5.86 10.29
N ASP A 100 -10.06 6.24 10.60
CA ASP A 100 -10.59 6.18 11.97
C ASP A 100 -10.73 4.76 12.53
N MET A 101 -10.76 3.74 11.67
CA MET A 101 -10.86 2.34 12.11
C MET A 101 -9.58 1.83 12.76
N TRP A 102 -8.49 2.57 12.63
CA TRP A 102 -7.21 2.21 13.19
C TRP A 102 -6.89 2.97 14.48
N ASN A 103 -7.79 3.83 14.96
CA ASN A 103 -7.55 4.68 16.13
C ASN A 103 -7.35 3.90 17.44
N ASP A 104 -7.75 2.64 17.49
CA ASP A 104 -7.60 1.73 18.62
C ASP A 104 -6.43 0.74 18.48
N PHE A 105 -5.61 0.85 17.42
CA PHE A 105 -4.34 0.15 17.38
C PHE A 105 -3.45 0.61 18.53
N SER A 106 -2.88 -0.34 19.27
CA SER A 106 -1.83 -0.04 20.23
C SER A 106 -0.61 0.54 19.49
N THR A 107 -0.19 1.74 19.89
CA THR A 107 1.01 2.41 19.36
C THR A 107 2.27 2.10 20.17
N THR A 108 2.12 1.49 21.35
CA THR A 108 3.21 1.26 22.32
C THR A 108 3.48 -0.21 22.60
N THR A 109 2.59 -1.12 22.21
CA THR A 109 2.79 -2.58 22.31
C THR A 109 2.47 -3.25 20.97
N SER A 110 3.51 -3.64 20.24
CA SER A 110 3.37 -4.48 19.05
C SER A 110 3.85 -5.88 19.39
N ASN A 111 2.94 -6.84 19.41
CA ASN A 111 3.31 -8.25 19.47
C ASN A 111 4.01 -8.63 18.16
N TYR A 112 5.18 -9.24 18.25
CA TYR A 112 5.90 -9.77 17.09
C TYR A 112 5.42 -11.16 16.78
N TYR A 113 5.44 -11.51 15.49
CA TYR A 113 5.06 -12.84 15.05
C TYR A 113 6.07 -13.40 14.05
N ILE A 114 6.56 -14.59 14.34
CA ILE A 114 7.37 -15.41 13.44
C ILE A 114 6.49 -16.56 12.97
N GLN A 115 6.27 -16.66 11.65
CA GLN A 115 5.39 -17.68 11.05
C GLN A 115 3.97 -17.72 11.68
N GLY A 116 3.44 -16.56 12.09
CA GLY A 116 2.12 -16.43 12.71
C GLY A 116 2.06 -16.78 14.21
N ILE A 117 3.18 -17.11 14.84
CA ILE A 117 3.27 -17.40 16.28
C ILE A 117 3.81 -16.17 17.01
N GLN A 118 3.15 -15.74 18.08
CA GLN A 118 3.60 -14.63 18.91
C GLN A 118 4.93 -14.98 19.59
N THR A 119 5.95 -14.14 19.44
CA THR A 119 7.29 -14.35 20.00
C THR A 119 7.68 -13.26 21.00
N ALA A 120 8.63 -13.57 21.89
CA ALA A 120 9.15 -12.64 22.88
C ALA A 120 9.93 -11.48 22.23
N THR A 121 10.01 -10.35 22.94
CA THR A 121 10.44 -9.01 22.48
C THR A 121 11.90 -8.87 22.06
N ASP A 122 12.72 -9.89 22.27
CA ASP A 122 14.18 -9.76 22.31
C ASP A 122 14.83 -10.15 20.97
N GLU A 123 14.05 -10.74 20.06
CA GLU A 123 14.44 -11.03 18.68
C GLU A 123 13.66 -10.12 17.71
N LYS A 124 14.08 -8.85 17.59
CA LYS A 124 13.52 -7.87 16.62
C LYS A 124 13.89 -8.18 15.16
N HIS A 125 13.93 -9.45 14.79
CA HIS A 125 14.19 -9.85 13.41
C HIS A 125 12.85 -10.06 12.72
N SER A 126 12.45 -9.07 11.93
CA SER A 126 11.44 -9.22 10.87
C SER A 126 10.02 -9.46 11.38
N THR A 127 9.24 -8.39 11.53
CA THR A 127 7.79 -8.55 11.74
C THR A 127 7.21 -9.18 10.47
N ASN A 128 6.64 -10.38 10.54
CA ASN A 128 5.87 -10.94 9.42
C ASN A 128 4.48 -10.29 9.29
N GLY A 129 4.09 -9.48 10.28
CA GLY A 129 2.82 -8.75 10.32
C GLY A 129 2.42 -8.36 11.74
N LEU A 130 1.24 -7.78 11.84
CA LEU A 130 0.61 -7.25 13.04
C LEU A 130 -0.80 -7.83 13.17
N LEU A 131 -1.13 -8.38 14.35
CA LEU A 131 -2.49 -8.82 14.65
C LEU A 131 -3.27 -7.67 15.31
N TYR A 132 -4.33 -7.21 14.65
CA TYR A 132 -5.23 -6.18 15.14
C TYR A 132 -6.35 -6.80 15.99
N ASN A 133 -6.38 -6.48 17.29
CA ASN A 133 -7.43 -6.86 18.25
C ASN A 133 -7.84 -8.35 18.25
N ASN A 134 -6.94 -9.26 17.86
CA ASN A 134 -7.26 -10.67 17.60
C ASN A 134 -8.38 -10.89 16.54
N LEU A 135 -8.67 -9.88 15.72
CA LEU A 135 -9.71 -9.89 14.69
C LEU A 135 -9.12 -10.01 13.29
N ALA A 136 -8.03 -9.29 13.00
CA ALA A 136 -7.50 -9.19 11.65
C ALA A 136 -5.97 -9.21 11.61
N TRP A 137 -5.42 -10.04 10.73
CA TRP A 137 -3.99 -10.10 10.48
C TRP A 137 -3.59 -9.07 9.41
N TYR A 138 -2.60 -8.22 9.69
CA TYR A 138 -1.99 -7.30 8.74
C TYR A 138 -0.58 -7.78 8.41
N PRO A 139 -0.33 -8.42 7.26
CA PRO A 139 1.02 -8.86 6.89
C PRO A 139 1.98 -7.67 6.72
N ALA A 140 3.26 -7.90 7.01
CA ALA A 140 4.32 -6.99 6.60
C ALA A 140 4.64 -7.18 5.11
N SER A 141 3.70 -6.81 4.25
CA SER A 141 3.79 -7.05 2.80
C SER A 141 4.86 -6.20 2.10
N GLY A 142 5.45 -5.23 2.80
CA GLY A 142 6.19 -4.16 2.14
C GLY A 142 5.26 -3.28 1.30
N TYR A 143 5.85 -2.56 0.35
CA TYR A 143 5.15 -1.67 -0.57
C TYR A 143 5.91 -1.47 -1.87
N PHE A 144 5.21 -1.03 -2.93
CA PHE A 144 5.87 -0.53 -4.14
C PHE A 144 6.17 0.96 -4.00
N TYR A 145 7.45 1.31 -4.18
CA TYR A 145 7.91 2.69 -4.12
C TYR A 145 7.40 3.47 -5.32
N ASN A 146 6.84 4.66 -5.07
CA ASN A 146 6.16 5.42 -6.11
C ASN A 146 7.12 5.98 -7.19
N GLY A 147 8.40 6.17 -6.85
CA GLY A 147 9.39 6.75 -7.76
C GLY A 147 9.95 5.75 -8.77
N THR A 148 10.07 4.48 -8.39
CA THR A 148 10.76 3.44 -9.19
C THR A 148 9.89 2.21 -9.47
N GLY A 149 8.72 2.13 -8.83
CA GLY A 149 7.85 0.95 -8.87
C GLY A 149 8.45 -0.29 -8.22
N THR A 150 9.53 -0.14 -7.45
CA THR A 150 10.27 -1.26 -6.85
C THR A 150 9.60 -1.72 -5.56
N LEU A 151 9.54 -3.04 -5.34
CA LEU A 151 9.04 -3.63 -4.11
C LEU A 151 10.07 -3.51 -2.98
N CYS A 152 9.68 -2.90 -1.88
CA CYS A 152 10.57 -2.60 -0.76
C CYS A 152 10.01 -3.12 0.56
N ARG A 153 10.91 -3.49 1.48
CA ARG A 153 10.61 -3.71 2.92
C ARG A 153 9.61 -4.83 3.22
N VAL A 154 9.56 -5.85 2.37
CA VAL A 154 8.80 -7.09 2.62
C VAL A 154 9.29 -7.72 3.93
N GLY A 155 8.40 -8.23 4.79
CA GLY A 155 8.78 -8.87 6.07
C GLY A 155 9.37 -7.92 7.12
N SER A 156 9.31 -6.61 6.89
CA SER A 156 9.75 -5.60 7.87
C SER A 156 8.77 -4.46 8.04
N TYR A 157 7.99 -4.13 7.00
CA TYR A 157 6.97 -3.08 7.05
C TYR A 157 5.63 -3.61 6.56
N GLY A 158 4.57 -3.29 7.31
CA GLY A 158 3.21 -3.29 6.77
C GLY A 158 2.78 -1.86 6.49
N VAL A 159 2.31 -1.59 5.28
CA VAL A 159 1.87 -0.26 4.85
C VAL A 159 0.53 -0.39 4.14
N TYR A 160 -0.48 0.32 4.65
CA TYR A 160 -1.87 0.15 4.24
C TYR A 160 -2.54 1.48 3.94
N TRP A 161 -3.01 1.65 2.70
CA TRP A 161 -3.84 2.79 2.34
C TRP A 161 -5.17 2.76 3.10
N SER A 162 -5.58 3.93 3.58
CA SER A 162 -6.97 4.19 3.95
C SER A 162 -7.74 4.82 2.80
N SER A 163 -9.06 4.89 2.92
CA SER A 163 -9.93 5.67 2.01
C SER A 163 -9.84 7.20 2.19
N LYS A 164 -8.95 7.71 3.06
CA LYS A 164 -8.86 9.15 3.36
C LYS A 164 -7.80 9.84 2.51
N THR A 165 -8.16 10.95 1.85
CA THR A 165 -7.23 11.76 1.07
C THR A 165 -6.80 13.04 1.78
N GLN A 166 -5.69 13.63 1.32
CA GLN A 166 -5.23 14.95 1.75
C GLN A 166 -4.48 15.64 0.60
N ASP A 167 -5.18 16.46 -0.20
CA ASP A 167 -4.63 17.11 -1.40
C ASP A 167 -3.90 16.10 -2.32
N ILE A 168 -2.68 16.33 -2.79
CA ILE A 168 -1.93 15.38 -3.65
C ILE A 168 -1.48 14.09 -2.93
N TYR A 169 -1.87 13.91 -1.67
CA TYR A 169 -1.54 12.78 -0.81
C TYR A 169 -2.77 11.97 -0.41
N ALA A 170 -2.54 10.81 0.20
CA ALA A 170 -3.53 10.00 0.90
C ALA A 170 -2.99 9.56 2.26
N ARG A 171 -3.90 9.16 3.16
CA ARG A 171 -3.55 8.69 4.50
C ARG A 171 -3.39 7.18 4.54
N TYR A 172 -2.45 6.75 5.38
CA TYR A 172 -2.12 5.33 5.54
C TYR A 172 -1.76 4.99 6.99
N LEU A 173 -1.83 3.69 7.28
CA LEU A 173 -1.26 3.04 8.46
C LEU A 173 0.08 2.44 8.07
N ASP A 174 1.11 2.63 8.90
CA ASP A 174 2.29 1.76 8.86
C ASP A 174 2.61 1.16 10.22
N PHE A 175 3.29 0.02 10.17
CA PHE A 175 3.97 -0.54 11.32
C PHE A 175 5.30 -1.16 10.88
N ASN A 176 6.24 -1.15 11.81
CA ASN A 176 7.51 -1.84 11.73
C ASN A 176 7.95 -2.30 13.13
N ASP A 177 9.21 -2.70 13.24
CA ASP A 177 9.86 -3.07 14.47
C ASP A 177 10.00 -1.94 15.51
N ASP A 178 9.80 -0.69 15.10
CA ASP A 178 9.75 0.47 16.00
C ASP A 178 8.35 0.77 16.54
N GLY A 179 7.31 0.12 16.01
CA GLY A 179 5.93 0.27 16.46
C GLY A 179 4.95 0.61 15.32
N VAL A 180 3.76 1.06 15.72
CA VAL A 180 2.64 1.37 14.83
C VAL A 180 2.46 2.88 14.72
N ARG A 181 2.38 3.39 13.49
CA ARG A 181 2.12 4.81 13.20
C ARG A 181 0.78 4.94 12.50
N LEU A 182 -0.09 5.69 13.16
CA LEU A 182 -1.42 6.01 12.66
C LEU A 182 -1.35 7.30 11.84
N SER A 183 -2.17 7.37 10.79
CA SER A 183 -2.54 8.62 10.11
C SER A 183 -1.40 9.34 9.41
N GLN A 184 -0.46 8.56 8.87
CA GLN A 184 0.62 9.09 8.06
C GLN A 184 0.11 9.53 6.68
N VAL A 185 0.86 10.40 6.00
CA VAL A 185 0.50 10.92 4.66
C VAL A 185 1.56 10.56 3.64
N TYR A 186 1.15 10.07 2.47
CA TYR A 186 2.07 9.76 1.39
C TYR A 186 1.46 10.00 0.01
N ARG A 187 2.32 10.06 -1.00
CA ARG A 187 1.97 10.29 -2.40
C ARG A 187 1.02 9.20 -2.91
N ARG A 188 -0.06 9.59 -3.60
CA ARG A 188 -1.12 8.69 -4.09
C ARG A 188 -0.63 7.60 -5.05
N ALA A 189 0.49 7.84 -5.71
CA ALA A 189 1.17 6.87 -6.58
C ALA A 189 1.94 5.76 -5.84
N GLY A 190 1.96 5.74 -4.49
CA GLY A 190 2.52 4.63 -3.73
C GLY A 190 1.69 3.36 -3.88
N GLY A 191 2.33 2.23 -4.18
CA GLY A 191 1.64 0.94 -4.26
C GLY A 191 1.57 0.29 -2.89
N PHE A 192 0.68 0.77 -2.03
CA PHE A 192 0.46 0.21 -0.70
C PHE A 192 -0.70 -0.78 -0.73
N SER A 193 -0.70 -1.72 0.20
CA SER A 193 -1.79 -2.66 0.37
C SER A 193 -3.07 -1.94 0.79
N VAL A 194 -4.22 -2.55 0.54
CA VAL A 194 -5.51 -2.12 1.11
C VAL A 194 -6.08 -3.24 1.97
N ARG A 195 -6.89 -2.88 2.96
CA ARG A 195 -7.69 -3.85 3.73
C ARG A 195 -9.16 -3.56 3.57
N CYS A 196 -9.89 -4.63 3.28
CA CYS A 196 -11.33 -4.62 3.25
C CYS A 196 -11.86 -4.78 4.67
N VAL A 197 -12.85 -3.96 4.99
CA VAL A 197 -13.61 -3.98 6.23
C VAL A 197 -15.09 -4.05 5.90
N GLN A 198 -15.88 -4.63 6.79
CA GLN A 198 -17.32 -4.68 6.61
C GLN A 198 -17.91 -3.25 6.67
N GLU A 199 -18.87 -2.95 5.81
CA GLU A 199 -19.61 -1.67 5.81
C GLU A 199 -20.52 -1.49 7.02
#